data_AF-A0A8E1BZZ4-F1
#
_entry.id   AF-A0A8E1BZZ4-F1
#
_cell.length_a   1.000
_cell.length_b   1.000
_cell.length_c   1.000
_cell.angle_alpha   90.00
_cell.angle_beta   90.00
_cell.angle_gamma   90.00
#
_symmetry.space_group_name_H-M   'P 1'
#
loop_
_entity.id
_entity.type
_entity.pdbx_description
1 polymer ?
#
loop_
_entity_poly.entity_id
_entity_poly.type
_entity_poly.pdbx_seq_one_letter_code
_entity_poly.pdbx_strand_id
1 'polypeptide(L)'
;MLIIDQNNIQITKASVKISLEIGDKSIIPNQVNYFSNPKDITFYNDVWASSTLTPYTNKEILIDRNFIVTEISKHGDNQILQKGFILSFPQEISLPVVNINDSVKLNLEFIDKDGKPINLSKTASVVTGIPLLVQNDKNVIDNPKQNDSAHARIALRVRNDGTIVIVVVEQIYKQHIKDIKLEQVRSILRKEKGITFEKLTIPEALKI
;
A
#
# COMPACT_ATOMS: atom_id res chain seq x y z
N MET A 1 3.76 8.68 10.09
CA MET A 1 2.31 8.43 10.24
C MET A 1 1.72 9.54 11.09
N LEU A 2 0.76 10.28 10.55
CA LEU A 2 -0.07 11.22 11.31
C LEU A 2 -1.27 10.43 11.85
N ILE A 3 -1.50 10.51 13.15
CA ILE A 3 -2.61 9.86 13.83
C ILE A 3 -3.42 10.96 14.50
N ILE A 4 -4.71 11.01 14.18
CA ILE A 4 -5.70 11.88 14.80
C ILE A 4 -6.65 10.96 15.53
N ASP A 5 -6.62 10.97 16.85
CA ASP A 5 -7.45 10.10 17.67
C ASP A 5 -8.03 10.88 18.85
N GLN A 6 -9.35 11.05 18.83
CA GLN A 6 -10.07 11.89 19.79
C GLN A 6 -9.47 13.32 19.82
N ASN A 7 -8.96 13.76 20.97
CA ASN A 7 -8.35 15.07 21.15
C ASN A 7 -6.81 15.04 21.00
N ASN A 8 -6.24 13.94 20.51
CA ASN A 8 -4.80 13.77 20.35
C ASN A 8 -4.42 13.76 18.86
N ILE A 9 -3.42 14.56 18.51
CA ILE A 9 -2.81 14.57 17.19
C ILE A 9 -1.33 14.30 17.37
N GLN A 10 -0.84 13.21 16.77
CA GLN A 10 0.56 12.81 16.88
C GLN A 10 1.14 12.46 15.50
N ILE A 11 2.41 12.80 15.32
CA ILE A 11 3.22 12.32 14.20
C ILE A 11 4.28 11.39 14.75
N THR A 12 4.24 10.14 14.31
CA THR A 12 5.20 9.11 14.74
C THR A 12 5.66 8.23 13.59
N LYS A 13 6.79 7.56 13.79
CA LYS A 13 7.22 6.44 12.95
C LYS A 13 6.50 5.20 13.45
N ALA A 14 5.53 4.73 12.67
CA ALA A 14 4.70 3.58 12.97
C ALA A 14 4.39 2.84 11.66
N SER A 15 4.03 1.58 11.77
CA SER A 15 3.56 0.72 10.69
C SER A 15 2.17 0.17 11.00
N VAL A 16 1.51 -0.33 9.96
CA VAL A 16 0.23 -1.02 10.06
C VAL A 16 0.45 -2.45 9.63
N LYS A 17 -0.06 -3.40 10.41
CA LYS A 17 -0.05 -4.81 10.09
C LYS A 17 -1.49 -5.31 10.01
N ILE A 18 -1.83 -5.90 8.87
CA ILE A 18 -3.09 -6.61 8.68
C ILE A 18 -2.79 -8.10 8.82
N SER A 19 -3.62 -8.83 9.55
CA SER A 19 -3.60 -10.29 9.55
C SER A 19 -5.02 -10.84 9.49
N LEU A 20 -5.17 -11.98 8.83
CA LEU A 20 -6.41 -12.71 8.72
C LEU A 20 -6.23 -14.08 9.39
N GLU A 21 -7.11 -14.42 10.32
CA GLU A 21 -7.24 -15.77 10.85
C GLU A 21 -8.40 -16.48 10.15
N ILE A 22 -8.12 -17.63 9.54
CA ILE A 22 -9.11 -18.50 8.88
C ILE A 22 -8.88 -19.92 9.40
N GLY A 23 -9.81 -20.46 10.19
CA GLY A 23 -9.59 -21.73 10.89
C GLY A 23 -8.38 -21.67 11.83
N ASP A 24 -7.41 -22.56 11.62
CA ASP A 24 -6.14 -22.63 12.37
C ASP A 24 -4.99 -21.83 11.72
N LYS A 25 -5.24 -21.13 10.61
CA LYS A 25 -4.21 -20.42 9.84
C LYS A 25 -4.25 -18.93 10.08
N SER A 26 -3.07 -18.34 10.24
CA SER A 26 -2.87 -16.89 10.23
C SER A 26 -2.14 -16.50 8.95
N ILE A 27 -2.74 -15.58 8.20
CA ILE A 27 -2.22 -15.08 6.92
C ILE A 27 -1.93 -13.59 7.07
N ILE A 28 -0.74 -13.17 6.69
CA ILE A 28 -0.32 -11.76 6.71
C ILE A 28 -0.09 -11.35 5.25
N PRO A 29 -1.02 -10.61 4.62
CA PRO A 29 -0.81 -10.08 3.28
C PRO A 29 0.37 -9.11 3.27
N ASN A 30 1.17 -9.16 2.20
CA ASN A 30 2.32 -8.28 2.01
C ASN A 30 1.92 -6.97 1.33
N GLN A 31 0.76 -6.96 0.68
CA GLN A 31 0.21 -5.80 -0.03
C GLN A 31 -1.26 -5.59 0.31
N VAL A 32 -1.70 -4.34 0.27
CA VAL A 32 -3.10 -3.94 0.49
C VAL A 32 -3.50 -3.00 -0.62
N ASN A 33 -4.61 -3.29 -1.31
CA ASN A 33 -5.15 -2.46 -2.39
C ASN A 33 -4.05 -2.00 -3.37
N TYR A 34 -3.32 -2.96 -3.91
CA TYR A 34 -2.20 -2.73 -4.81
C TYR A 34 -2.33 -3.66 -6.00
N PHE A 35 -1.72 -3.31 -7.14
CA PHE A 35 -1.72 -4.20 -8.28
C PHE A 35 -1.05 -5.53 -7.91
N SER A 36 -1.77 -6.63 -8.17
CA SER A 36 -1.25 -7.97 -7.95
C SER A 36 0.10 -8.16 -8.63
N ASN A 37 0.97 -8.95 -8.01
CA ASN A 37 2.19 -9.42 -8.62
C ASN A 37 2.42 -10.91 -8.33
N PRO A 38 3.32 -11.59 -9.04
CA PRO A 38 3.51 -13.04 -8.90
C PRO A 38 4.12 -13.52 -7.57
N LYS A 39 4.43 -12.63 -6.63
CA LYS A 39 5.15 -12.98 -5.39
C LYS A 39 4.37 -12.61 -4.12
N ASP A 40 3.54 -11.58 -4.19
CA ASP A 40 2.90 -11.01 -3.02
C ASP A 40 1.48 -11.53 -2.84
N ILE A 41 1.16 -11.91 -1.61
CA ILE A 41 -0.23 -12.09 -1.18
C ILE A 41 -0.84 -10.70 -0.99
N THR A 42 -1.93 -10.43 -1.70
CA THR A 42 -2.56 -9.09 -1.73
C THR A 42 -3.94 -9.15 -1.10
N PHE A 43 -4.22 -8.21 -0.20
CA PHE A 43 -5.53 -8.01 0.39
C PHE A 43 -6.24 -6.84 -0.30
N TYR A 44 -7.41 -7.12 -0.87
CA TYR A 44 -8.28 -6.13 -1.49
C TYR A 44 -9.52 -5.88 -0.64
N ASN A 45 -9.96 -4.63 -0.59
CA ASN A 45 -11.25 -4.23 -0.02
C ASN A 45 -11.98 -3.27 -0.96
N ASP A 46 -13.20 -2.91 -0.60
CA ASP A 46 -14.09 -2.08 -1.41
C ASP A 46 -13.64 -0.62 -1.61
N VAL A 47 -12.53 -0.20 -0.99
CA VAL A 47 -11.87 1.10 -1.25
C VAL A 47 -10.99 1.06 -2.49
N TRP A 48 -10.54 -0.13 -2.93
CA TRP A 48 -9.70 -0.28 -4.12
C TRP A 48 -10.45 0.05 -5.41
N ALA A 49 -11.43 -0.79 -5.74
CA ALA A 49 -12.25 -0.73 -6.94
C ALA A 49 -13.41 -1.73 -6.77
N SER A 50 -14.27 -1.84 -7.78
CA SER A 50 -15.34 -2.86 -7.82
C SER A 50 -14.82 -4.29 -8.02
N SER A 51 -13.58 -4.48 -8.49
CA SER A 51 -12.96 -5.79 -8.70
C SER A 51 -11.45 -5.76 -8.45
N THR A 52 -10.83 -6.93 -8.35
CA THR A 52 -9.38 -7.04 -8.08
C THR A 52 -8.48 -6.54 -9.22
N LEU A 53 -9.00 -6.42 -10.46
CA LEU A 53 -8.28 -5.95 -11.66
C LEU A 53 -6.92 -6.65 -11.84
N THR A 54 -6.90 -7.97 -11.68
CA THR A 54 -5.67 -8.77 -11.62
C THR A 54 -5.42 -9.48 -12.94
N PRO A 55 -4.29 -9.22 -13.63
CA PRO A 55 -3.99 -9.84 -14.93
C PRO A 55 -3.54 -11.31 -14.83
N TYR A 56 -3.50 -11.89 -13.64
CA TYR A 56 -2.96 -13.22 -13.37
C TYR A 56 -4.06 -14.22 -13.00
N THR A 57 -3.83 -15.51 -13.27
CA THR A 57 -4.62 -16.63 -12.73
C THR A 57 -4.25 -16.88 -11.27
N ASN A 58 -4.38 -15.85 -10.44
CA ASN A 58 -4.24 -15.96 -9.00
C ASN A 58 -5.36 -16.81 -8.43
N LYS A 59 -5.10 -17.36 -7.24
CA LYS A 59 -6.14 -18.01 -6.45
C LYS A 59 -6.65 -17.00 -5.45
N GLU A 60 -7.95 -16.77 -5.42
CA GLU A 60 -8.56 -15.71 -4.62
C GLU A 60 -9.55 -16.31 -3.64
N ILE A 61 -9.49 -15.88 -2.38
CA ILE A 61 -10.48 -16.20 -1.35
C ILE A 61 -11.38 -14.97 -1.20
N LEU A 62 -12.66 -15.12 -1.51
CA LEU A 62 -13.66 -14.07 -1.40
C LEU A 62 -14.32 -14.17 -0.02
N ILE A 63 -14.40 -13.03 0.66
CA ILE A 63 -14.89 -12.92 2.03
C ILE A 63 -15.97 -11.83 2.04
N ASP A 64 -17.15 -12.16 2.56
CA ASP A 64 -18.24 -11.19 2.63
C ASP A 64 -18.11 -10.21 3.81
N ARG A 65 -19.06 -9.28 3.90
CA ARG A 65 -19.18 -8.32 4.99
C ARG A 65 -19.43 -8.92 6.38
N ASN A 66 -19.81 -10.20 6.45
CA ASN A 66 -20.00 -10.92 7.70
C ASN A 66 -18.74 -11.69 8.10
N PHE A 67 -17.63 -11.48 7.38
CA PHE A 67 -16.37 -12.17 7.54
C PHE A 67 -16.50 -13.69 7.34
N ILE A 68 -17.29 -14.12 6.35
CA ILE A 68 -17.43 -15.52 5.97
C ILE A 68 -16.81 -15.73 4.59
N VAL A 69 -16.06 -16.83 4.42
CA VAL A 69 -15.57 -17.24 3.11
C VAL A 69 -16.75 -17.66 2.24
N THR A 70 -16.98 -16.95 1.13
CA THR A 70 -18.09 -17.24 0.21
C THR A 70 -17.65 -18.04 -0.99
N GLU A 71 -16.41 -17.86 -1.43
CA GLU A 71 -15.90 -18.49 -2.66
C GLU A 71 -14.37 -18.60 -2.64
N ILE A 72 -13.87 -19.62 -3.33
CA ILE A 72 -12.44 -19.78 -3.64
C ILE A 72 -12.32 -19.86 -5.15
N SER A 73 -11.86 -18.77 -5.76
CA SER A 73 -11.68 -18.64 -7.21
C SER A 73 -10.25 -18.96 -7.63
N LYS A 74 -10.08 -19.43 -8.86
CA LYS A 74 -8.77 -19.70 -9.50
C LYS A 74 -8.42 -18.69 -10.60
N HIS A 75 -9.18 -17.60 -10.70
CA HIS A 75 -8.93 -16.54 -11.67
C HIS A 75 -8.96 -15.17 -11.00
N GLY A 76 -8.38 -14.19 -11.69
CA GLY A 76 -8.45 -12.78 -11.34
C GLY A 76 -9.76 -12.08 -11.69
N ASP A 77 -9.86 -10.79 -11.37
CA ASP A 77 -11.01 -9.91 -11.69
C ASP A 77 -12.31 -10.20 -10.93
N ASN A 78 -12.21 -10.85 -9.77
CA ASN A 78 -13.37 -11.11 -8.93
C ASN A 78 -13.96 -9.81 -8.39
N GLN A 79 -15.29 -9.77 -8.28
CA GLN A 79 -16.02 -8.63 -7.74
C GLN A 79 -15.75 -8.50 -6.24
N ILE A 80 -15.34 -7.31 -5.82
CA ILE A 80 -15.18 -6.98 -4.40
C ILE A 80 -16.55 -6.52 -3.90
N LEU A 81 -17.20 -7.37 -3.11
CA LEU A 81 -18.49 -7.05 -2.50
C LEU A 81 -18.37 -5.81 -1.60
N GLN A 82 -19.43 -5.02 -1.49
CA GLN A 82 -19.45 -3.87 -0.58
C GLN A 82 -19.18 -4.33 0.87
N LYS A 83 -18.18 -3.71 1.51
CA LYS A 83 -17.62 -4.11 2.82
C LYS A 83 -17.08 -5.54 2.88
N GLY A 84 -16.91 -6.20 1.74
CA GLY A 84 -16.24 -7.48 1.61
C GLY A 84 -14.75 -7.31 1.33
N PHE A 85 -14.06 -8.44 1.29
CA PHE A 85 -12.62 -8.50 1.11
C PHE A 85 -12.25 -9.62 0.14
N ILE A 86 -11.12 -9.48 -0.52
CA ILE A 86 -10.53 -10.55 -1.31
C ILE A 86 -9.08 -10.73 -0.90
N LEU A 87 -8.70 -11.97 -0.62
CA LEU A 87 -7.32 -12.34 -0.39
C LEU A 87 -6.80 -13.07 -1.63
N SER A 88 -5.91 -12.41 -2.37
CA SER A 88 -5.35 -12.89 -3.63
C SER A 88 -3.97 -13.51 -3.39
N PHE A 89 -3.81 -14.76 -3.80
CA PHE A 89 -2.58 -15.52 -3.71
C PHE A 89 -1.97 -15.74 -5.09
N PRO A 90 -0.67 -15.49 -5.25
CA PRO A 90 0.06 -15.91 -6.43
C PRO A 90 -0.12 -17.41 -6.70
N GLN A 91 -0.17 -17.80 -7.97
CA GLN A 91 -0.43 -19.18 -8.38
C GLN A 91 0.55 -20.20 -7.78
N GLU A 92 1.82 -19.79 -7.62
CA GLU A 92 2.92 -20.60 -7.07
C GLU A 92 2.78 -20.85 -5.56
N ILE A 93 2.00 -20.03 -4.86
CA ILE A 93 1.76 -20.19 -3.42
C ILE A 93 0.59 -21.15 -3.21
N SER A 94 0.82 -22.15 -2.35
CA SER A 94 -0.24 -23.05 -1.91
C SER A 94 -1.24 -22.27 -1.05
N LEU A 95 -2.53 -22.38 -1.40
CA LEU A 95 -3.58 -21.84 -0.55
C LEU A 95 -3.58 -22.57 0.80
N PRO A 96 -3.87 -21.87 1.90
CA PRO A 96 -4.23 -22.54 3.14
C PRO A 96 -5.46 -23.43 2.92
N VAL A 97 -5.60 -24.47 3.74
CA VAL A 97 -6.81 -25.30 3.73
C VAL A 97 -7.93 -24.43 4.27
N VAL A 98 -8.83 -24.02 3.38
CA VAL A 98 -9.96 -23.13 3.65
C VAL A 98 -11.18 -23.71 2.95
N ASN A 99 -12.33 -23.68 3.63
CA ASN A 99 -13.61 -24.10 3.10
C ASN A 99 -14.56 -22.91 2.96
N ILE A 100 -15.51 -23.04 2.04
CA ILE A 100 -16.66 -22.13 2.00
C ILE A 100 -17.41 -22.25 3.34
N ASN A 101 -17.87 -21.12 3.86
CA ASN A 101 -18.48 -20.92 5.18
C ASN A 101 -17.51 -20.88 6.36
N ASP A 102 -16.20 -20.97 6.15
CA ASP A 102 -15.25 -20.71 7.23
C ASP A 102 -15.36 -19.26 7.71
N SER A 103 -15.33 -19.06 9.03
CA SER A 103 -15.27 -17.72 9.60
C SER A 103 -13.86 -17.15 9.49
N VAL A 104 -13.79 -15.87 9.15
CA VAL A 104 -12.56 -15.10 9.08
C VAL A 104 -12.55 -14.11 10.23
N LYS A 105 -11.38 -13.93 10.86
CA LYS A 105 -11.15 -12.84 11.80
C LYS A 105 -10.06 -11.93 11.22
N LEU A 106 -10.43 -10.67 11.00
CA LEU A 106 -9.52 -9.64 10.52
C LEU A 106 -8.94 -8.88 11.72
N ASN A 107 -7.62 -8.88 11.85
CA ASN A 107 -6.91 -8.07 12.83
C ASN A 107 -6.16 -6.94 12.13
N LEU A 108 -6.29 -5.73 12.70
CA LEU A 108 -5.55 -4.54 12.29
C LEU A 108 -4.74 -4.05 13.48
N GLU A 109 -3.42 -4.16 13.38
CA GLU A 109 -2.48 -3.74 14.43
C GLU A 109 -1.69 -2.52 13.96
N PHE A 110 -1.67 -1.48 14.78
CA PHE A 110 -0.76 -0.35 14.63
C PHE A 110 0.46 -0.60 15.51
N ILE A 111 1.65 -0.47 14.95
CA ILE A 111 2.90 -0.83 15.62
C ILE A 111 3.82 0.39 15.61
N ASP A 112 4.38 0.75 16.76
CA ASP A 112 5.35 1.83 16.87
C ASP A 112 6.73 1.44 16.31
N LYS A 113 7.65 2.41 16.32
CA LYS A 113 9.04 2.22 15.86
C LYS A 113 9.81 1.12 16.61
N ASP A 114 9.39 0.79 17.84
CA ASP A 114 10.04 -0.17 18.72
C ASP A 114 9.33 -1.54 18.68
N GLY A 115 8.34 -1.71 17.79
CA GLY A 115 7.60 -2.96 17.61
C GLY A 115 6.43 -3.14 18.60
N LYS A 116 6.05 -2.11 19.36
CA LYS A 116 4.98 -2.21 20.36
C LYS A 116 3.63 -1.83 19.78
N PRO A 117 2.52 -2.48 20.20
CA PRO A 117 1.19 -2.11 19.77
C PRO A 117 0.82 -0.68 20.18
N ILE A 118 0.21 0.06 19.26
CA ILE A 118 -0.41 1.36 19.49
C ILE A 118 -1.91 1.12 19.60
N ASN A 119 -2.49 1.41 20.77
CA ASN A 119 -3.93 1.35 20.97
C ASN A 119 -4.57 2.63 20.45
N LEU A 120 -5.45 2.49 19.47
CA LEU A 120 -6.22 3.59 18.89
C LEU A 120 -7.72 3.38 19.17
N SER A 121 -8.47 4.47 19.30
CA SER A 121 -9.92 4.39 19.39
C SER A 121 -10.53 3.99 18.04
N LYS A 122 -11.80 3.57 18.07
CA LYS A 122 -12.55 3.18 16.85
C LYS A 122 -12.79 4.34 15.88
N THR A 123 -12.59 5.58 16.32
CA THR A 123 -12.76 6.79 15.51
C THR A 123 -11.44 7.39 15.05
N ALA A 124 -10.32 6.72 15.31
CA ALA A 124 -9.01 7.21 14.91
C ALA A 124 -8.91 7.33 13.39
N SER A 125 -8.34 8.44 12.94
CA SER A 125 -7.97 8.69 11.54
C SER A 125 -6.46 8.64 11.41
N VAL A 126 -5.97 7.89 10.44
CA VAL A 126 -4.53 7.68 10.24
C VAL A 126 -4.16 8.01 8.80
N VAL A 127 -3.12 8.84 8.65
CA VAL A 127 -2.55 9.20 7.36
C VAL A 127 -1.08 8.80 7.33
N THR A 128 -0.70 8.02 6.33
CA THR A 128 0.70 7.63 6.11
C THR A 128 1.33 8.50 5.04
N GLY A 129 2.64 8.68 5.15
CA GLY A 129 3.43 9.48 4.22
C GLY A 129 4.90 9.19 4.48
N ILE A 130 5.72 9.29 3.44
CA ILE A 130 7.15 9.02 3.49
C ILE A 130 7.93 10.16 2.83
N PRO A 131 9.11 10.53 3.35
CA PRO A 131 9.66 10.18 4.67
C PRO A 131 9.13 11.09 5.80
N LEU A 132 9.35 10.69 7.06
CA LEU A 132 9.14 11.58 8.21
C LEU A 132 10.24 12.66 8.23
N LEU A 133 9.86 13.93 8.15
CA LEU A 133 10.80 15.05 8.00
C LEU A 133 11.27 15.63 9.34
N VAL A 134 10.33 15.92 10.24
CA VAL A 134 10.56 16.61 11.52
C VAL A 134 9.81 15.88 12.62
N GLN A 135 10.45 15.71 13.77
CA GLN A 135 9.85 15.14 14.98
C GLN A 135 10.42 15.84 16.21
N ASN A 136 9.55 16.26 17.14
CA ASN A 136 9.93 16.98 18.36
C ASN A 136 10.87 18.17 18.06
N ASP A 137 10.49 18.97 17.05
CA ASP A 137 11.24 20.12 16.51
C ASP A 137 12.68 19.83 16.07
N LYS A 138 13.03 18.56 15.84
CA LYS A 138 14.31 18.13 15.26
C LYS A 138 14.09 17.54 13.88
N ASN A 139 15.00 17.85 12.96
CA ASN A 139 15.05 17.15 11.68
C ASN A 139 15.36 15.67 11.93
N VAL A 140 14.59 14.79 11.28
CA VAL A 140 14.79 13.34 11.37
C VAL A 140 15.65 12.82 10.22
N ILE A 141 15.71 13.60 9.13
CA ILE A 141 16.54 13.29 7.95
C ILE A 141 17.75 14.20 7.99
N ASP A 142 18.87 13.63 8.46
CA ASP A 142 20.18 14.23 8.34
C ASP A 142 20.79 13.78 7.00
N ASN A 143 21.17 14.72 6.14
CA ASN A 143 21.66 14.51 4.77
C ASN A 143 20.60 14.07 3.73
N PRO A 144 19.77 15.00 3.20
CA PRO A 144 19.10 14.74 1.93
C PRO A 144 20.16 14.37 0.88
N LYS A 145 19.91 13.32 0.09
CA LYS A 145 20.76 13.00 -1.05
C LYS A 145 20.85 14.25 -1.95
N GLN A 146 22.00 14.90 -1.98
CA GLN A 146 22.20 16.18 -2.67
C GLN A 146 21.98 16.12 -4.19
N ASN A 147 21.88 14.92 -4.77
CA ASN A 147 21.78 14.71 -6.21
C ASN A 147 20.39 14.25 -6.69
N ASP A 148 19.37 14.25 -5.83
CA ASP A 148 18.01 13.96 -6.29
C ASP A 148 17.45 15.16 -7.06
N SER A 149 16.84 14.90 -8.21
CA SER A 149 16.15 15.91 -9.01
C SER A 149 15.08 16.61 -8.16
N ALA A 150 14.94 17.93 -8.31
CA ALA A 150 13.86 18.67 -7.67
C ALA A 150 12.51 18.21 -8.21
N HIS A 151 11.55 18.04 -7.31
CA HIS A 151 10.20 17.54 -7.62
C HIS A 151 9.18 18.23 -6.72
N ALA A 152 7.94 18.27 -7.17
CA ALA A 152 6.83 18.75 -6.35
C ALA A 152 6.68 17.88 -5.09
N ARG A 153 6.30 18.49 -3.97
CA ARG A 153 6.16 17.84 -2.66
C ARG A 153 4.96 18.38 -1.90
N ILE A 154 4.35 17.51 -1.12
CA ILE A 154 3.34 17.87 -0.13
C ILE A 154 3.83 17.36 1.22
N ALA A 155 3.69 18.15 2.27
CA ALA A 155 4.00 17.76 3.63
C ALA A 155 2.90 18.19 4.59
N LEU A 156 2.71 17.42 5.67
CA LEU A 156 1.82 17.75 6.78
C LEU A 156 2.65 18.00 8.03
N ARG A 157 2.35 19.07 8.76
CA ARG A 157 2.94 19.38 10.07
C ARG A 157 1.83 19.63 11.08
N VAL A 158 2.09 19.27 12.33
CA VAL A 158 1.25 19.63 13.49
C VAL A 158 2.03 20.62 14.35
N ARG A 159 1.42 21.74 14.69
CA ARG A 159 1.98 22.76 15.59
C ARG A 159 1.68 22.41 17.05
N ASN A 160 2.39 23.06 17.98
CA ASN A 160 2.20 22.86 19.43
C ASN A 160 0.80 23.26 19.92
N ASP A 161 0.10 24.13 19.19
CA ASP A 161 -1.29 24.52 19.45
C ASP A 161 -2.33 23.54 18.86
N GLY A 162 -1.89 22.43 18.25
CA GLY A 162 -2.74 21.44 17.61
C GLY A 162 -3.13 21.78 16.16
N THR A 163 -2.73 22.93 15.62
CA THR A 163 -3.03 23.31 14.24
C THR A 163 -2.32 22.40 13.24
N ILE A 164 -3.07 21.82 12.30
CA ILE A 164 -2.52 21.07 11.17
C ILE A 164 -2.18 22.05 10.04
N VAL A 165 -0.94 22.01 9.57
CA VAL A 165 -0.44 22.80 8.45
C VAL A 165 -0.18 21.88 7.27
N ILE A 166 -0.78 22.21 6.12
CA ILE A 166 -0.51 21.55 4.84
C ILE A 166 0.45 22.44 4.04
N VAL A 167 1.60 21.88 3.69
CA VAL A 167 2.60 22.57 2.87
C VAL A 167 2.60 21.93 1.49
N VAL A 168 2.42 22.77 0.46
CA VAL A 168 2.49 22.35 -0.95
C VAL A 168 3.63 23.13 -1.59
N VAL A 169 4.57 22.39 -2.20
CA VAL A 169 5.68 22.96 -2.96
C VAL A 169 5.56 22.43 -4.39
N GLU A 170 5.34 23.34 -5.32
CA GLU A 170 5.24 23.01 -6.74
C GLU A 170 6.63 22.98 -7.39
N GLN A 171 6.79 22.15 -8.41
CA GLN A 171 7.97 22.13 -9.26
C GLN A 171 7.54 22.45 -10.70
N ILE A 172 8.16 23.47 -11.28
CA ILE A 172 8.02 23.75 -12.71
C ILE A 172 8.92 22.75 -13.45
N TYR A 173 8.30 21.81 -14.14
CA TYR A 173 9.00 20.86 -15.00
C TYR A 173 9.32 21.53 -16.34
N LYS A 174 10.59 21.54 -16.73
CA LYS A 174 11.05 22.20 -17.96
C LYS A 174 10.52 21.55 -19.26
N GLN A 175 10.01 20.32 -19.17
CA GLN A 175 9.50 19.56 -20.31
C GLN A 175 8.17 18.92 -19.92
N HIS A 176 7.17 19.04 -20.79
CA HIS A 176 5.88 18.39 -20.58
C HIS A 176 6.01 16.89 -20.85
N ILE A 177 5.24 16.04 -20.13
CA ILE A 177 5.37 14.58 -20.24
C ILE A 177 5.08 14.06 -21.66
N LYS A 178 4.20 14.76 -22.39
CA LYS A 178 3.86 14.47 -23.80
C LYS A 178 5.00 14.74 -24.76
N ASP A 179 5.98 15.56 -24.36
CA ASP A 179 7.12 15.96 -25.20
C ASP A 179 8.34 15.07 -24.95
N ILE A 180 8.23 14.08 -24.06
CA ILE A 180 9.32 13.13 -23.79
C ILE A 180 9.48 12.22 -25.01
N LYS A 181 10.67 12.28 -25.62
CA LYS A 181 11.00 11.43 -26.76
C LYS A 181 11.32 10.01 -26.30
N LEU A 182 11.08 9.03 -27.18
CA LEU A 182 11.37 7.61 -26.91
C LEU A 182 12.83 7.38 -26.47
N GLU A 183 13.79 8.12 -27.01
CA GLU A 183 15.21 8.04 -26.60
C GLU A 183 15.44 8.50 -25.16
N GLN A 184 14.70 9.51 -24.70
CA GLN A 184 14.74 9.96 -23.32
C GLN A 184 14.11 8.91 -22.40
N VAL A 185 12.98 8.30 -22.81
CA VAL A 185 12.38 7.15 -22.10
C VAL A 185 13.40 6.01 -21.97
N ARG A 186 14.09 5.65 -23.06
CA ARG A 186 15.13 4.61 -23.05
C ARG A 186 16.27 4.93 -22.08
N SER A 187 16.72 6.18 -22.06
CA SER A 187 17.77 6.63 -21.14
C SER A 187 17.33 6.52 -19.68
N ILE A 188 16.10 6.94 -19.36
CA ILE A 188 15.51 6.86 -18.02
C ILE A 188 15.38 5.40 -17.57
N LEU A 189 14.81 4.52 -18.41
CA LEU A 189 14.63 3.10 -18.08
C LEU A 189 15.96 2.40 -17.81
N ARG A 190 16.99 2.73 -18.60
CA ARG A 190 18.34 2.19 -18.39
C ARG A 190 18.97 2.71 -17.09
N LYS A 191 18.82 4.00 -16.78
CA LYS A 191 19.43 4.64 -15.61
C LYS A 191 18.75 4.25 -14.29
N GLU A 192 17.42 4.31 -14.24
CA GLU A 192 16.64 4.18 -13.01
C GLU A 192 16.25 2.74 -12.69
N LYS A 193 16.10 1.89 -13.72
CA LYS A 193 15.63 0.50 -13.57
C LYS A 193 16.63 -0.54 -14.08
N GLY A 194 17.75 -0.11 -14.68
CA GLY A 194 18.72 -1.03 -15.27
C GLY A 194 18.18 -1.83 -16.47
N ILE A 195 17.02 -1.43 -17.02
CA ILE A 195 16.36 -2.17 -18.09
C ILE A 195 16.96 -1.77 -19.43
N THR A 196 17.50 -2.74 -20.16
CA THR A 196 17.80 -2.62 -21.59
C THR A 196 16.64 -3.20 -22.38
N PHE A 197 16.33 -2.62 -23.55
CA PHE A 197 15.17 -3.05 -24.36
C PHE A 197 15.24 -4.53 -24.77
N GLU A 198 16.44 -5.09 -24.88
CA GLU A 198 16.70 -6.52 -25.11
C GLU A 198 16.18 -7.42 -23.98
N LYS A 199 15.97 -6.86 -22.79
CA LYS A 199 15.42 -7.54 -21.61
C LYS A 199 13.99 -7.16 -21.30
N LEU A 200 13.41 -6.18 -22.00
CA LEU A 200 12.11 -5.58 -21.66
C LEU A 200 10.99 -6.53 -22.11
N THR A 201 10.56 -7.40 -21.20
CA THR A 201 9.45 -8.32 -21.43
C THR A 201 8.10 -7.62 -21.26
N ILE A 202 7.03 -8.13 -21.90
CA ILE A 202 5.66 -7.59 -21.74
C ILE A 202 5.27 -7.46 -20.25
N PRO A 203 5.56 -8.43 -19.36
CA PRO A 203 5.32 -8.29 -17.93
C PRO A 203 6.09 -7.18 -17.22
N GLU A 204 7.24 -6.76 -17.75
CA GLU A 204 8.01 -5.62 -17.20
C GLU A 204 7.51 -4.29 -17.74
N ALA A 205 7.03 -4.25 -18.98
CA ALA A 205 6.38 -3.08 -19.56
C ALA A 205 5.10 -2.72 -18.81
N LEU A 206 4.33 -3.71 -18.35
CA LEU A 206 3.10 -3.53 -17.58
C LEU A 206 3.33 -3.09 -16.11
N LYS A 207 4.58 -3.05 -15.64
CA LYS A 207 4.95 -2.58 -14.28
C LYS A 207 5.39 -1.10 -14.24
N ILE A 208 5.45 -0.44 -15.40
CA ILE A 208 5.81 0.97 -15.57
C ILE A 208 4.52 1.77 -15.74
#